data_AF-A0A453J6R2-F1
#
_entry.id   AF-A0A453J6R2-F1
#
_cell.length_a   1.000
_cell.length_b   1.000
_cell.length_c   1.000
_cell.angle_alpha   90.00
_cell.angle_beta   90.00
_cell.angle_gamma   90.00
#
_symmetry.space_group_name_H-M   'P 1'
#
loop_
_entity.id
_entity.type
_entity.pdbx_description
1 polymer ?
#
loop_
_entity_poly.entity_id
_entity_poly.type
_entity_poly.pdbx_seq_one_letter_code
_entity_poly.pdbx_strand_id
1 'polypeptide(L)'
;KLPPPPRPLQIRPSRQLLLRSNQIPQRRPQQPAMSGRGKGGKGLGKGGAKRHRKVLRDNIQGITKPAIRRLARRGGVKRISGLIYEETRGVLKIFLENVIRDAVTYTEHARRKTVTAMDVVYALKRQGRTLYGFGG
;
A
#
# COMPACT_ATOMS: atom_id res chain seq x y z
N LYS A 1 20.83 -35.33 -38.50
CA LYS A 1 20.28 -34.57 -39.65
C LYS A 1 20.78 -33.13 -39.53
N LEU A 2 21.58 -32.67 -40.49
CA LEU A 2 22.25 -31.35 -40.48
C LEU A 2 21.25 -30.17 -40.54
N PRO A 3 21.61 -28.98 -40.02
CA PRO A 3 20.86 -27.75 -40.29
C PRO A 3 21.07 -27.27 -41.76
N PRO A 4 20.07 -26.60 -42.37
CA PRO A 4 20.15 -26.15 -43.76
C PRO A 4 21.07 -24.91 -43.94
N PRO A 5 21.68 -24.72 -45.14
CA PRO A 5 22.62 -23.63 -45.40
C PRO A 5 21.93 -22.26 -45.65
N PRO A 6 22.64 -21.13 -45.41
CA PRO A 6 22.11 -19.78 -45.67
C PRO A 6 22.10 -19.40 -47.16
N ARG A 7 21.13 -18.57 -47.57
CA ARG A 7 20.93 -18.10 -48.95
C ARG A 7 21.89 -16.96 -49.33
N PRO A 8 22.32 -16.86 -50.60
CA PRO A 8 23.28 -15.84 -51.05
C PRO A 8 22.66 -14.45 -51.23
N LEU A 9 23.46 -13.43 -50.90
CA LEU A 9 23.22 -12.00 -51.18
C LEU A 9 23.16 -11.75 -52.69
N GLN A 10 22.08 -11.14 -53.17
CA GLN A 10 22.03 -10.54 -54.51
C GLN A 10 22.38 -9.05 -54.43
N ILE A 11 23.48 -8.68 -55.08
CA ILE A 11 23.85 -7.31 -55.45
C ILE A 11 23.74 -7.24 -56.97
N ARG A 12 22.91 -6.33 -57.53
CA ARG A 12 23.01 -5.73 -58.89
C ARG A 12 22.03 -4.52 -58.99
N PRO A 13 22.20 -3.58 -59.94
CA PRO A 13 23.20 -2.52 -59.94
C PRO A 13 22.56 -1.12 -60.09
N SER A 14 23.43 -0.12 -60.05
CA SER A 14 23.16 1.32 -60.13
C SER A 14 22.66 1.83 -61.49
N ARG A 15 22.10 3.04 -61.43
CA ARG A 15 22.02 4.11 -62.44
C ARG A 15 20.99 3.95 -63.58
N GLN A 16 20.04 4.89 -63.59
CA GLN A 16 20.14 6.01 -64.54
C GLN A 16 19.40 7.26 -64.03
N LEU A 17 20.12 8.38 -64.11
CA LEU A 17 19.66 9.75 -63.97
C LEU A 17 18.81 10.14 -65.19
N LEU A 18 17.74 10.91 -64.99
CA LEU A 18 17.44 11.99 -65.94
C LEU A 18 16.82 13.20 -65.22
N LEU A 19 17.45 14.34 -65.45
CA LEU A 19 17.11 15.68 -64.98
C LEU A 19 15.83 16.21 -65.62
N ARG A 20 15.13 17.09 -64.87
CA ARG A 20 14.32 18.28 -65.26
C ARG A 20 13.27 18.47 -64.15
N SER A 21 12.94 19.64 -63.63
CA SER A 21 13.14 21.04 -64.02
C SER A 21 12.65 21.93 -62.86
N ASN A 22 13.25 23.12 -62.77
CA ASN A 22 12.88 24.25 -61.91
C ASN A 22 11.37 24.39 -61.62
N GLN A 23 11.04 24.59 -60.33
CA GLN A 23 9.96 25.48 -59.92
C GLN A 23 10.20 26.05 -58.50
N ILE A 24 9.94 27.34 -58.42
CA ILE A 24 10.15 28.37 -57.38
C ILE A 24 9.49 28.01 -56.02
N PRO A 25 10.03 28.48 -54.87
CA PRO A 25 9.60 28.02 -53.55
C PRO A 25 8.32 28.73 -53.09
N GLN A 26 7.25 27.96 -52.87
CA GLN A 26 6.05 28.45 -52.17
C GLN A 26 6.29 28.42 -50.66
N ARG A 27 6.38 29.62 -50.05
CA ARG A 27 6.38 29.83 -48.60
C ARG A 27 5.13 29.21 -47.99
N ARG A 28 5.27 28.13 -47.21
CA ARG A 28 4.19 27.61 -46.36
C ARG A 28 4.18 28.37 -45.03
N PRO A 29 2.98 28.70 -44.49
CA PRO A 29 2.85 29.46 -43.26
C PRO A 29 3.41 28.68 -42.06
N GLN A 30 4.01 29.42 -41.13
CA GLN A 30 4.58 28.88 -39.89
C GLN A 30 3.51 28.10 -39.11
N GLN A 31 3.82 26.86 -38.77
CA GLN A 31 3.06 26.11 -37.78
C GLN A 31 3.25 26.80 -36.42
N PRO A 32 2.19 27.08 -35.63
CA PRO A 32 2.40 27.42 -34.23
C PRO A 32 3.02 26.19 -33.57
N ALA A 33 4.27 26.35 -33.12
CA ALA A 33 4.92 25.37 -32.28
C ALA A 33 4.00 25.08 -31.09
N MET A 34 3.54 23.84 -30.99
CA MET A 34 2.95 23.33 -29.77
C MET A 34 4.01 23.50 -28.69
N SER A 35 3.89 24.54 -27.87
CA SER A 35 4.62 24.58 -26.61
C SER A 35 4.14 23.36 -25.85
N GLY A 36 4.96 22.32 -25.86
CA GLY A 36 4.81 21.15 -25.03
C GLY A 36 4.83 21.67 -23.60
N ARG A 37 3.65 21.99 -23.07
CA ARG A 37 3.43 22.06 -21.64
C ARG A 37 3.57 20.63 -21.18
N GLY A 38 4.83 20.20 -21.01
CA GLY A 38 5.15 19.00 -20.28
C GLY A 38 4.30 19.04 -19.03
N LYS A 39 3.58 17.95 -18.75
CA LYS A 39 3.00 17.73 -17.44
C LYS A 39 4.17 17.77 -16.48
N GLY A 40 4.46 18.98 -15.97
CA GLY A 40 5.42 19.23 -14.92
C GLY A 40 5.11 18.20 -13.87
N GLY A 41 6.13 17.39 -13.58
CA GLY A 41 5.99 16.23 -12.73
C GLY A 41 5.18 16.60 -11.51
N LYS A 42 4.40 15.63 -11.01
CA LYS A 42 3.81 15.69 -9.69
C LYS A 42 4.95 15.59 -8.67
N GLY A 43 5.83 16.60 -8.69
CA GLY A 43 6.82 16.89 -7.69
C GLY A 43 6.02 17.31 -6.49
N LEU A 44 5.69 16.33 -5.66
CA LEU A 44 5.37 16.53 -4.27
C LEU A 44 6.59 17.27 -3.69
N GLY A 45 6.52 18.60 -3.74
CA GLY A 45 7.53 19.48 -3.19
C GLY A 45 7.78 19.06 -1.75
N LYS A 46 9.05 18.94 -1.42
CA LYS A 46 9.55 18.60 -0.08
C LYS A 46 8.87 19.52 0.95
N GLY A 47 7.92 18.92 1.66
CA GLY A 47 7.12 19.55 2.69
C GLY A 47 6.09 18.52 3.12
N GLY A 48 6.44 17.69 4.11
CA GLY A 48 5.54 16.70 4.65
C GLY A 48 4.27 17.40 5.14
N ALA A 49 3.20 17.32 4.35
CA ALA A 49 1.90 17.84 4.75
C ALA A 49 1.62 17.31 6.15
N LYS A 50 1.54 18.22 7.14
CA LYS A 50 1.26 17.87 8.52
C LYS A 50 -0.06 17.12 8.52
N ARG A 51 0.00 15.79 8.66
CA ARG A 51 -1.18 14.96 8.69
C ARG A 51 -1.91 15.31 9.97
N HIS A 52 -3.01 16.05 9.86
CA HIS A 52 -3.93 16.22 10.96
C HIS A 52 -4.35 14.84 11.45
N ARG A 53 -4.31 14.64 12.78
CA ARG A 53 -4.73 13.40 13.42
C ARG A 53 -6.18 13.13 12.99
N LYS A 54 -6.42 11.97 12.38
CA LYS A 54 -7.79 11.55 12.07
C LYS A 54 -8.60 11.55 13.36
N VAL A 55 -9.78 12.15 13.33
CA VAL A 55 -10.74 12.01 14.44
C VAL A 55 -11.04 10.53 14.58
N LEU A 56 -10.80 9.98 15.77
CA LEU A 56 -11.12 8.59 16.06
C LEU A 56 -12.65 8.45 16.07
N ARG A 57 -13.17 7.58 15.21
CA ARG A 57 -14.58 7.17 15.17
C ARG A 57 -14.74 5.82 15.87
N ASP A 58 -15.97 5.33 15.96
CA ASP A 58 -16.27 3.98 16.44
C ASP A 58 -15.65 2.88 15.56
N ASN A 59 -14.36 2.63 15.78
CA ASN A 59 -13.57 1.64 15.04
C ASN A 59 -13.98 0.21 15.38
N ILE A 60 -14.84 0.02 16.39
CA ILE A 60 -15.28 -1.30 16.85
C ILE A 60 -16.06 -2.05 15.75
N GLN A 61 -16.78 -1.33 14.89
CA GLN A 61 -17.45 -1.90 13.72
C GLN A 61 -16.48 -2.30 12.59
N GLY A 62 -15.23 -1.85 12.66
CA GLY A 62 -14.13 -2.33 11.80
C GLY A 62 -13.77 -3.79 12.06
N ILE A 63 -14.14 -4.36 13.21
CA ILE A 63 -14.10 -5.80 13.44
C ILE A 63 -15.30 -6.43 12.75
N THR A 64 -15.06 -6.90 11.53
CA THR A 64 -16.12 -7.35 10.62
C THR A 64 -16.67 -8.73 11.01
N LYS A 65 -17.94 -9.00 10.67
CA LYS A 65 -18.59 -10.31 10.84
C LYS A 65 -17.76 -11.50 10.30
N PRO A 66 -17.12 -11.44 9.12
CA PRO A 66 -16.26 -12.52 8.66
C PRO A 66 -15.00 -12.72 9.53
N ALA A 67 -14.44 -11.68 10.15
CA ALA A 67 -13.31 -11.82 11.06
C ALA A 67 -13.70 -12.59 12.34
N ILE A 68 -14.84 -12.23 12.94
CA ILE A 68 -15.40 -12.94 14.11
C ILE A 68 -15.71 -14.40 13.74
N ARG A 69 -16.28 -14.64 12.55
CA ARG A 69 -16.51 -16.00 12.04
C ARG A 69 -15.20 -16.79 11.96
N ARG A 70 -14.12 -16.23 11.40
CA ARG A 70 -12.82 -16.91 11.32
C ARG A 70 -12.26 -17.29 12.70
N LEU A 71 -12.39 -16.40 13.69
CA LEU A 71 -11.97 -16.68 15.07
C LEU A 71 -12.80 -17.81 15.70
N ALA A 72 -14.12 -17.73 15.61
CA ALA A 72 -15.02 -18.76 16.14
C ALA A 72 -14.78 -20.13 15.48
N ARG A 73 -14.52 -20.15 14.16
CA ARG A 73 -14.15 -21.39 13.45
C ARG A 73 -12.83 -21.98 13.93
N ARG A 74 -11.81 -21.14 14.16
CA ARG A 74 -10.55 -21.58 14.78
C ARG A 74 -10.78 -22.16 16.18
N GLY A 75 -11.74 -21.63 16.92
CA GLY A 75 -12.20 -22.17 18.20
C GLY A 75 -13.13 -23.39 18.11
N GLY A 76 -13.34 -23.99 16.93
CA GLY A 76 -14.17 -25.20 16.78
C GLY A 76 -15.69 -24.95 16.78
N VAL A 77 -16.14 -23.70 16.70
CA VAL A 77 -17.58 -23.38 16.75
C VAL A 77 -18.27 -23.80 15.44
N LYS A 78 -19.30 -24.66 15.52
CA LYS A 78 -20.02 -25.22 14.35
C LYS A 78 -21.15 -24.33 13.82
N ARG A 79 -21.90 -23.66 14.69
CA ARG A 79 -22.98 -22.72 14.33
C ARG A 79 -22.87 -21.47 15.20
N ILE A 80 -23.16 -20.30 14.64
CA ILE A 80 -22.99 -19.01 15.31
C ILE A 80 -24.31 -18.24 15.18
N SER A 81 -24.86 -17.80 16.32
CA SER A 81 -26.05 -16.94 16.37
C SER A 81 -25.75 -15.51 15.91
N GLY A 82 -26.77 -14.78 15.46
CA GLY A 82 -26.65 -13.40 15.01
C GLY A 82 -26.22 -12.41 16.11
N LEU A 83 -26.59 -12.66 17.36
CA LEU A 83 -26.31 -11.74 18.48
C LEU A 83 -24.84 -11.74 18.90
N ILE A 84 -24.12 -12.84 18.62
CA ILE A 84 -22.71 -13.03 18.99
C ILE A 84 -21.79 -11.98 18.36
N TYR A 85 -22.17 -11.40 17.20
CA TYR A 85 -21.32 -10.40 16.54
C TYR A 85 -21.15 -9.12 17.36
N GLU A 86 -22.23 -8.61 17.97
CA GLU A 86 -22.14 -7.42 18.81
C GLU A 86 -21.59 -7.74 20.19
N GLU A 87 -21.96 -8.90 20.75
CA GLU A 87 -21.42 -9.35 22.03
C GLU A 87 -19.90 -9.53 22.00
N THR A 88 -19.37 -10.18 20.95
CA THR A 88 -17.92 -10.37 20.78
C THR A 88 -17.19 -9.03 20.66
N ARG A 89 -17.81 -8.03 20.04
CA ARG A 89 -17.24 -6.68 19.96
C ARG A 89 -17.18 -6.02 21.33
N GLY A 90 -18.22 -6.16 22.14
CA GLY A 90 -18.24 -5.69 23.53
C GLY A 90 -17.11 -6.31 24.36
N VAL A 91 -16.99 -7.63 24.31
CA VAL A 91 -15.93 -8.37 25.05
C VAL A 91 -14.54 -7.96 24.58
N LEU A 92 -14.32 -7.83 23.26
CA LEU A 92 -13.04 -7.41 22.70
C LEU A 92 -12.65 -6.00 23.15
N LYS A 93 -13.64 -5.08 23.20
CA LYS A 93 -13.42 -3.72 23.66
C LYS A 93 -12.94 -3.70 25.12
N ILE A 94 -13.65 -4.40 26.01
CA ILE A 94 -13.31 -4.50 27.43
C ILE A 94 -11.90 -5.10 27.61
N PHE A 95 -11.59 -6.16 26.88
CA PHE A 95 -10.28 -6.81 26.94
C PHE A 95 -9.16 -5.84 26.56
N LEU A 96 -9.28 -5.16 25.42
CA LEU A 96 -8.26 -4.21 24.95
C LEU A 96 -8.14 -3.00 25.88
N GLU A 97 -9.25 -2.50 26.41
CA GLU A 97 -9.22 -1.41 27.38
C GLU A 97 -8.40 -1.78 28.63
N ASN A 98 -8.59 -2.98 29.19
CA ASN A 98 -7.84 -3.42 30.36
C ASN A 98 -6.34 -3.55 30.07
N VAL A 99 -5.97 -4.17 28.95
CA VAL A 99 -4.55 -4.34 28.58
C VAL A 99 -3.88 -3.00 28.27
N ILE A 100 -4.56 -2.11 27.54
CA ILE A 100 -3.99 -0.81 27.14
C ILE A 100 -3.85 0.12 28.35
N ARG A 101 -4.80 0.12 29.29
CA ARG A 101 -4.68 0.91 30.55
C ARG A 101 -3.39 0.53 31.30
N ASP A 102 -3.15 -0.76 31.48
CA ASP A 102 -1.94 -1.25 32.15
C ASP A 102 -0.68 -0.93 31.34
N ALA A 103 -0.70 -1.12 30.01
CA ALA A 103 0.46 -0.83 29.15
C ALA A 103 0.83 0.66 29.09
N VAL A 104 -0.17 1.55 29.07
CA VAL A 104 0.04 3.00 29.14
C VAL A 104 0.63 3.38 30.50
N THR A 105 0.17 2.77 31.60
CA THR A 105 0.71 3.01 32.94
C THR A 105 2.21 2.69 33.02
N TYR A 106 2.66 1.57 32.43
CA TYR A 106 4.09 1.25 32.35
C TYR A 106 4.89 2.25 31.52
N THR A 107 4.29 2.72 30.41
CA THR A 107 4.91 3.71 29.52
C THR A 107 5.10 5.06 30.22
N GLU A 108 4.08 5.50 30.96
CA GLU A 108 4.08 6.74 31.74
C GLU A 108 5.07 6.68 32.91
N HIS A 109 5.11 5.55 33.61
CA HIS A 109 6.09 5.31 34.69
C HIS A 109 7.54 5.45 34.19
N ALA A 110 7.81 4.98 32.97
CA ALA A 110 9.11 5.10 32.32
C ALA A 110 9.34 6.48 31.65
N ARG A 111 8.43 7.45 31.81
CA ARG A 111 8.47 8.79 31.21
C ARG A 111 8.62 8.78 29.68
N ARG A 112 8.12 7.73 29.02
CA ARG A 112 8.12 7.60 27.56
C ARG A 112 6.79 8.09 26.99
N LYS A 113 6.82 8.58 25.75
CA LYS A 113 5.60 8.96 24.99
C LYS A 113 5.14 7.86 24.02
N THR A 114 5.94 6.80 23.89
CA THR A 114 5.74 5.72 22.94
C THR A 114 5.59 4.41 23.71
N VAL A 115 4.44 3.77 23.53
CA VAL A 115 4.18 2.42 24.06
C VAL A 115 5.07 1.43 23.30
N THR A 116 5.87 0.66 24.03
CA THR A 116 6.76 -0.36 23.48
C THR A 116 6.08 -1.73 23.51
N ALA A 117 6.61 -2.69 22.74
CA ALA A 117 6.15 -4.08 22.80
C ALA A 117 6.28 -4.67 24.21
N MET A 118 7.35 -4.30 24.93
CA MET A 118 7.60 -4.77 26.29
C MET A 118 6.55 -4.29 27.30
N ASP A 119 6.06 -3.04 27.16
CA ASP A 119 5.00 -2.53 28.04
C ASP A 119 3.71 -3.37 27.92
N VAL A 120 3.40 -3.83 26.70
CA VAL A 120 2.26 -4.72 26.44
C VAL A 120 2.50 -6.13 26.98
N VAL A 121 3.71 -6.69 26.79
CA VAL A 121 4.07 -8.01 27.33
C VAL A 121 3.98 -8.02 28.85
N TYR A 122 4.42 -6.94 29.53
CA TYR A 122 4.32 -6.83 30.98
C TYR A 122 2.87 -6.66 31.46
N ALA A 123 2.07 -5.84 30.78
CA ALA A 123 0.63 -5.73 31.06
C ALA A 123 -0.09 -7.08 30.95
N LEU A 124 0.22 -7.85 29.91
CA LEU A 124 -0.34 -9.18 29.70
C LEU A 124 0.14 -10.19 30.74
N LYS A 125 1.43 -10.15 31.14
CA LYS A 125 1.98 -11.00 32.20
C LYS A 125 1.28 -10.75 33.55
N ARG A 126 0.97 -9.50 33.88
CA ARG A 126 0.22 -9.13 35.09
C ARG A 126 -1.19 -9.74 35.13
N GLN A 127 -1.83 -9.86 33.96
CA GLN A 127 -3.16 -10.47 33.81
C GLN A 127 -3.11 -12.00 33.67
N GLY A 128 -1.95 -12.64 33.85
CA GLY A 128 -1.76 -14.08 33.71
C GLY A 128 -1.77 -14.59 32.26
N ARG A 129 -1.57 -13.71 31.27
CA ARG A 129 -1.60 -14.03 29.83
C ARG A 129 -0.22 -13.85 29.19
N THR A 130 0.74 -14.70 29.54
CA THR A 130 2.11 -14.57 29.01
C THR A 130 2.15 -14.71 27.48
N LEU A 131 2.75 -13.72 26.80
CA LEU A 131 2.91 -13.69 25.35
C LEU A 131 4.38 -13.82 24.96
N TYR A 132 4.69 -14.78 24.08
CA TYR A 132 6.05 -15.07 23.60
C TYR A 132 6.31 -14.45 22.22
N GLY A 133 7.59 -14.18 21.90
CA GLY A 133 8.02 -13.72 20.57
C GLY A 133 8.14 -12.20 20.38
N PHE A 134 8.12 -11.40 21.47
CA PHE A 134 8.09 -9.93 21.42
C PHE A 134 9.20 -9.23 22.21
N GLY A 135 10.29 -9.93 22.57
CA GLY A 135 11.40 -9.40 23.39
C GLY A 135 12.65 -9.01 22.60
N GLY A 136 12.49 -8.38 21.43
CA GLY A 136 13.59 -7.96 20.55
C GLY A 136 14.09 -6.55 20.82
#